data_AF-A0A2V8EM44-F1
#
_entry.id   AF-A0A2V8EM44-F1
#
_cell.length_a   1.000
_cell.length_b   1.000
_cell.length_c   1.000
_cell.angle_alpha   90.00
_cell.angle_beta   90.00
_cell.angle_gamma   90.00
#
_symmetry.space_group_name_H-M   'P 1'
#
loop_
_entity.id
_entity.type
_entity.pdbx_description
1 polymer ?
#
loop_
_entity_poly.entity_id
_entity_poly.type
_entity_poly.pdbx_seq_one_letter_code
_entity_poly.pdbx_strand_id
1 'polypeptide(L)'
;MSQLAASTHANAAPPRAAAPLPTPAADARALVLLAALALAALVFRLLPLGIEPRAHSALAIAAFMVACWMTQALDHGIAGILGCFLFWMLGVARFETAFSGFADTTPWFLFGAICFGLMGSKSGLARRLAYIIMQRIGYSYPRLLLGLIVSNFLLTAVVPSGIARVVIMAAIAMGLIEAFGVDRRSNIARGMFVILVYQATIFDKMLIAGASSITARGAIERFGQVDVLWSRWFLAYVPCDILVMIVAWRLALWMYPPEIAALPGGAEFLRGQLKAMGRWSSAEIKALVLMLVAIGLWVTDFVHHIPPPMIGLGIGLLSLTPRIGVLDAEDARKVNYLPIFFVAAAVGLTNVLVQTKALDIVTSGLFEWMKPHITGSIWSTMILYWSAFAYHIVIGNEIAMLSTSLPILMAYAREHAMNPLTLGMIWTFGAGPKIFMYESAVLVVGYSYGYFTNRDMMKVGAVLSVVTALILLLLVPLYWPLIGITR
;
A
#
# COMPACT_ATOMS: atom_id res chain seq x y z
N MET A 1 -29.02 -12.74 -64.66
CA MET A 1 -28.30 -13.68 -63.79
C MET A 1 -27.71 -12.88 -62.63
N SER A 2 -28.51 -12.34 -61.71
CA SER A 2 -29.33 -12.99 -60.66
C SER A 2 -28.49 -13.75 -59.62
N GLN A 3 -28.61 -13.26 -58.38
CA GLN A 3 -28.39 -13.96 -57.10
C GLN A 3 -26.94 -14.27 -56.70
N LEU A 4 -26.38 -13.41 -55.84
CA LEU A 4 -25.73 -13.79 -54.57
C LEU A 4 -25.30 -12.51 -53.82
N ALA A 5 -26.30 -11.75 -53.38
CA ALA A 5 -26.19 -10.69 -52.39
C ALA A 5 -27.29 -10.93 -51.36
N ALA A 6 -27.04 -11.79 -50.38
CA ALA A 6 -27.83 -11.92 -49.16
C ALA A 6 -27.09 -12.78 -48.12
N SER A 7 -27.24 -12.38 -46.86
CA SER A 7 -27.02 -13.13 -45.61
C SER A 7 -25.58 -13.46 -45.17
N THR A 8 -25.00 -12.57 -44.36
CA THR A 8 -24.26 -12.92 -43.12
C THR A 8 -24.32 -11.79 -42.08
N HIS A 9 -25.52 -11.30 -41.77
CA HIS A 9 -25.78 -10.72 -40.44
C HIS A 9 -26.20 -11.86 -39.52
N ALA A 10 -25.22 -12.57 -38.97
CA ALA A 10 -25.44 -13.57 -37.94
C ALA A 10 -25.42 -12.89 -36.57
N ASN A 11 -26.55 -12.98 -35.87
CA ASN A 11 -26.79 -12.68 -34.45
C ASN A 11 -25.55 -12.83 -33.56
N ALA A 12 -24.97 -11.71 -33.12
CA ALA A 12 -24.18 -11.71 -31.90
C ALA A 12 -25.15 -11.74 -30.71
N ALA A 13 -25.21 -12.86 -30.00
CA ALA A 13 -25.99 -12.99 -28.78
C ALA A 13 -25.58 -11.92 -27.76
N PRO A 14 -26.53 -11.36 -26.97
CA PRO A 14 -26.18 -10.42 -25.90
C PRO A 14 -25.21 -11.10 -24.92
N PRO A 15 -24.27 -10.35 -24.31
CA PRO A 15 -23.34 -10.90 -23.35
C PRO A 15 -24.12 -11.61 -22.24
N ARG A 16 -23.84 -12.90 -22.04
CA ARG A 16 -24.40 -13.68 -20.93
C ARG A 16 -24.23 -12.87 -19.65
N ALA A 17 -25.34 -12.54 -19.00
CA ALA A 17 -25.32 -12.01 -17.64
C ALA A 17 -24.41 -12.92 -16.80
N ALA A 18 -23.43 -12.31 -16.12
CA ALA A 18 -22.51 -13.03 -15.25
C ALA A 18 -23.33 -13.93 -14.30
N ALA A 19 -22.97 -15.21 -14.21
CA ALA A 19 -23.59 -16.12 -13.27
C ALA A 19 -23.51 -15.50 -11.86
N PRO A 20 -24.57 -15.61 -11.03
CA PRO A 20 -24.51 -15.17 -9.65
C PRO A 20 -23.31 -15.85 -8.98
N LEU A 21 -22.44 -15.07 -8.35
CA LEU A 21 -21.33 -15.61 -7.57
C LEU A 21 -21.90 -16.62 -6.57
N PRO A 22 -21.31 -17.82 -6.43
CA PRO A 22 -21.75 -18.75 -5.41
C PRO A 22 -21.66 -18.06 -4.05
N THR A 23 -22.77 -18.01 -3.31
CA THR A 23 -22.77 -17.61 -1.91
C THR A 23 -21.82 -18.54 -1.16
N PRO A 24 -20.78 -18.03 -0.48
CA PRO A 24 -19.85 -18.90 0.21
C PRO A 24 -20.60 -19.52 1.39
N ALA A 25 -20.82 -20.83 1.35
CA ALA A 25 -20.83 -21.59 2.60
C ALA A 25 -19.51 -21.24 3.29
N ALA A 26 -19.57 -20.71 4.52
CA ALA A 26 -18.36 -20.43 5.28
C ALA A 26 -17.50 -21.71 5.27
N ASP A 27 -16.35 -21.63 4.60
CA ASP A 27 -15.53 -22.77 4.25
C ASP A 27 -15.19 -23.51 5.55
N ALA A 28 -15.59 -24.78 5.73
CA ALA A 28 -15.45 -25.49 7.01
C ALA A 28 -13.99 -25.44 7.54
N ARG A 29 -13.03 -25.30 6.63
CA ARG A 29 -11.60 -25.07 6.90
C ARG A 29 -11.33 -23.75 7.63
N ALA A 30 -12.00 -22.66 7.26
CA ALA A 30 -11.87 -21.37 7.93
C ALA A 30 -12.41 -21.44 9.36
N LEU A 31 -13.54 -22.13 9.58
CA LEU A 31 -14.09 -22.34 10.92
C LEU A 31 -13.16 -23.17 11.82
N VAL A 32 -12.61 -24.26 11.29
CA VAL A 32 -11.63 -25.09 12.02
C VAL A 32 -10.38 -24.29 12.36
N LEU A 33 -9.88 -23.49 11.41
CA LEU A 33 -8.72 -22.63 11.64
C LEU A 33 -9.00 -21.58 12.71
N LEU A 34 -10.16 -20.91 12.66
CA LEU A 34 -10.55 -19.93 13.68
C LEU A 34 -10.68 -20.56 15.06
N ALA A 35 -11.29 -21.74 15.15
CA ALA A 35 -11.38 -22.49 16.40
C ALA A 35 -9.99 -22.86 16.94
N ALA A 36 -9.07 -23.29 16.07
CA ALA A 36 -7.70 -23.60 16.44
C ALA A 36 -6.93 -22.37 16.93
N LEU A 37 -7.08 -21.22 16.25
CA LEU A 37 -6.44 -19.96 16.67
C LEU A 37 -7.01 -19.45 18.00
N ALA A 38 -8.33 -19.54 18.19
CA ALA A 38 -8.96 -19.16 19.45
C ALA A 38 -8.53 -20.08 20.60
N LEU A 39 -8.44 -21.40 20.34
CA LEU A 39 -7.92 -22.35 21.31
C LEU A 39 -6.45 -22.08 21.64
N ALA A 40 -5.61 -21.80 20.64
CA ALA A 40 -4.21 -21.46 20.86
C ALA A 40 -4.06 -20.19 21.72
N ALA A 41 -4.87 -19.16 21.47
CA ALA A 41 -4.88 -17.95 22.30
C ALA A 41 -5.37 -18.22 23.73
N LEU A 42 -6.38 -19.08 23.90
CA LEU A 42 -6.85 -19.50 25.22
C LEU A 42 -5.78 -20.31 25.96
N VAL A 43 -5.13 -21.26 25.31
CA VAL A 43 -4.03 -22.04 25.88
C VAL A 43 -2.90 -21.10 26.28
N PHE A 44 -2.50 -20.18 25.39
CA PHE A 44 -1.50 -19.16 25.68
C PHE A 44 -1.85 -18.38 26.95
N ARG A 45 -3.09 -17.89 27.05
CA ARG A 45 -3.57 -17.16 28.24
C ARG A 45 -3.46 -17.95 29.55
N LEU A 46 -3.61 -19.28 29.49
CA LEU A 46 -3.58 -20.15 30.66
C LEU A 46 -2.16 -20.57 31.07
N LEU A 47 -1.13 -20.30 30.26
CA LEU A 47 0.25 -20.62 30.64
C LEU A 47 0.71 -19.81 31.87
N PRO A 48 1.38 -20.45 32.85
CA PRO A 48 1.84 -19.78 34.06
C PRO A 48 3.17 -19.02 33.82
N LEU A 49 3.12 -17.97 33.00
CA LEU A 49 4.31 -17.18 32.60
C LEU A 49 4.71 -16.07 33.60
N GLY A 50 4.01 -15.94 34.73
CA GLY A 50 4.26 -14.87 35.70
C GLY A 50 3.90 -13.46 35.20
N ILE A 51 3.15 -13.37 34.10
CA ILE A 51 2.68 -12.10 33.53
C ILE A 51 1.41 -11.64 34.27
N GLU A 52 1.30 -10.32 34.49
CA GLU A 52 0.11 -9.69 35.07
C GLU A 52 -1.17 -10.12 34.30
N PRO A 53 -2.25 -10.56 34.99
CA PRO A 53 -3.37 -11.22 34.33
C PRO A 53 -4.03 -10.41 33.20
N ARG A 54 -4.08 -9.09 33.36
CA ARG A 54 -4.68 -8.19 32.38
C ARG A 54 -3.78 -8.04 31.15
N ALA A 55 -2.48 -7.83 31.35
CA ALA A 55 -1.48 -7.86 30.29
C ALA A 55 -1.46 -9.20 29.53
N HIS A 56 -1.55 -10.33 30.24
CA HIS A 56 -1.53 -11.66 29.61
C HIS A 56 -2.79 -11.89 28.74
N SER A 57 -3.95 -11.43 29.20
CA SER A 57 -5.19 -11.43 28.41
C SER A 57 -5.08 -10.57 27.17
N ALA A 58 -4.43 -9.40 27.30
CA ALA A 58 -4.23 -8.51 26.18
C ALA A 58 -3.32 -9.14 25.10
N LEU A 59 -2.23 -9.77 25.51
CA LEU A 59 -1.31 -10.48 24.61
C LEU A 59 -1.96 -11.66 23.90
N ALA A 60 -2.80 -12.43 24.60
CA ALA A 60 -3.51 -13.56 23.99
C ALA A 60 -4.46 -13.12 22.86
N ILE A 61 -5.24 -12.07 23.09
CA ILE A 61 -6.14 -11.51 22.08
C ILE A 61 -5.34 -10.88 20.93
N ALA A 62 -4.24 -10.17 21.25
CA ALA A 62 -3.34 -9.62 20.24
C ALA A 62 -2.75 -10.72 19.33
N ALA A 63 -2.27 -11.81 19.93
CA ALA A 63 -1.76 -12.97 19.19
C ALA A 63 -2.83 -13.59 18.31
N PHE A 64 -4.07 -13.71 18.80
CA PHE A 64 -5.21 -14.16 18.00
C PHE A 64 -5.47 -13.23 16.79
N MET A 65 -5.50 -11.92 16.99
CA MET A 65 -5.70 -10.94 15.92
C MET A 65 -4.61 -11.05 14.85
N VAL A 66 -3.34 -11.06 15.28
CA VAL A 66 -2.18 -11.19 14.38
C VAL A 66 -2.23 -12.52 13.61
N ALA A 67 -2.53 -13.63 14.29
CA ALA A 67 -2.66 -14.92 13.63
C ALA A 67 -3.80 -14.95 12.60
N CYS A 68 -4.94 -14.30 12.89
CA CYS A 68 -6.02 -14.14 11.91
C CYS A 68 -5.58 -13.33 10.69
N TRP A 69 -4.81 -12.25 10.88
CA TRP A 69 -4.28 -11.44 9.79
C TRP A 69 -3.24 -12.19 8.94
N MET A 70 -2.37 -12.97 9.58
CA MET A 70 -1.35 -13.78 8.88
C MET A 70 -1.96 -14.92 8.08
N THR A 71 -2.94 -15.61 8.66
CA THR A 71 -3.57 -16.79 8.03
C THR A 71 -4.73 -16.44 7.12
N GLN A 72 -5.22 -15.20 7.16
CA GLN A 72 -6.43 -14.74 6.45
C GLN A 72 -7.66 -15.62 6.76
N ALA A 73 -7.74 -16.15 7.99
CA ALA A 73 -8.87 -16.95 8.45
C ALA A 73 -10.19 -16.16 8.44
N LEU A 74 -10.09 -14.84 8.61
CA LEU A 74 -11.14 -13.85 8.44
C LEU A 74 -10.62 -12.68 7.62
N ASP A 75 -11.53 -11.88 7.05
CA ASP A 75 -11.15 -10.58 6.56
C ASP A 75 -10.52 -9.75 7.70
N HIS A 76 -9.47 -8.99 7.36
CA HIS A 76 -8.63 -8.24 8.29
C HIS A 76 -9.43 -7.25 9.13
N GLY A 77 -10.44 -6.60 8.55
CA GLY A 77 -11.32 -5.68 9.25
C GLY A 77 -12.25 -6.39 10.24
N ILE A 78 -12.77 -7.55 9.85
CA ILE A 78 -13.62 -8.39 10.70
C ILE A 78 -12.82 -8.94 11.89
N ALA A 79 -11.63 -9.50 11.63
CA ALA A 79 -10.71 -9.97 12.67
C ALA A 79 -10.33 -8.84 13.65
N GLY A 80 -10.11 -7.65 13.11
CA GLY A 80 -9.84 -6.44 13.88
C GLY A 80 -10.98 -6.09 14.85
N ILE A 81 -12.21 -5.95 14.33
CA ILE A 81 -13.39 -5.64 15.15
C ILE A 81 -13.66 -6.74 16.17
N LEU A 82 -13.49 -8.02 15.80
CA LEU A 82 -13.62 -9.14 16.71
C LEU A 82 -12.63 -9.03 17.86
N GLY A 83 -11.37 -8.66 17.59
CA GLY A 83 -10.36 -8.39 18.61
C GLY A 83 -10.76 -7.25 19.57
N CYS A 84 -11.21 -6.12 19.02
CA CYS A 84 -11.74 -4.99 19.82
C CYS A 84 -12.90 -5.44 20.71
N PHE A 85 -13.82 -6.24 20.17
CA PHE A 85 -14.94 -6.80 20.91
C PHE A 85 -14.46 -7.75 22.02
N LEU A 86 -13.50 -8.64 21.75
CA LEU A 86 -12.94 -9.55 22.76
C LEU A 86 -12.25 -8.80 23.89
N PHE A 87 -11.51 -7.72 23.60
CA PHE A 87 -10.92 -6.87 24.65
C PHE A 87 -11.97 -6.30 25.59
N TRP A 88 -13.11 -5.87 25.05
CA TRP A 88 -14.20 -5.31 25.83
C TRP A 88 -15.00 -6.38 26.57
N MET A 89 -15.41 -7.43 25.88
CA MET A 89 -16.22 -8.53 26.41
C MET A 89 -15.53 -9.25 27.57
N LEU A 90 -14.22 -9.47 27.48
CA LEU A 90 -13.43 -10.15 28.51
C LEU A 90 -12.93 -9.20 29.61
N GLY A 91 -13.35 -7.92 29.60
CA GLY A 91 -12.98 -6.93 30.61
C GLY A 91 -11.50 -6.52 30.59
N VAL A 92 -10.76 -6.84 29.52
CA VAL A 92 -9.35 -6.46 29.37
C VAL A 92 -9.23 -4.94 29.22
N ALA A 93 -10.13 -4.32 28.47
CA ALA A 93 -10.18 -2.88 28.30
C ALA A 93 -11.63 -2.37 28.26
N ARG A 94 -11.82 -1.09 28.56
CA ARG A 94 -13.12 -0.45 28.35
C ARG A 94 -13.41 -0.28 26.85
N PHE A 95 -14.67 -0.12 26.49
CA PHE A 95 -15.09 0.13 25.11
C PHE A 95 -14.32 1.30 24.48
N GLU A 96 -14.16 2.41 25.21
CA GLU A 96 -13.48 3.61 24.69
C GLU A 96 -12.01 3.35 24.38
N THR A 97 -11.33 2.47 25.13
CA THR A 97 -9.95 2.07 24.80
C THR A 97 -9.96 1.07 23.65
N ALA A 98 -10.78 0.02 23.71
CA ALA A 98 -10.77 -1.06 22.73
C ALA A 98 -11.15 -0.58 21.31
N PHE A 99 -12.06 0.38 21.21
CA PHE A 99 -12.51 1.00 19.96
C PHE A 99 -11.92 2.40 19.74
N SER A 100 -10.94 2.82 20.54
CA SER A 100 -10.32 4.16 20.46
C SER A 100 -9.83 4.54 19.07
N GLY A 101 -9.35 3.56 18.28
CA GLY A 101 -8.86 3.81 16.94
C GLY A 101 -9.92 4.28 15.95
N PHE A 102 -11.21 4.04 16.20
CA PHE A 102 -12.30 4.56 15.34
C PHE A 102 -12.50 6.07 15.48
N ALA A 103 -12.02 6.67 16.58
CA ALA A 103 -11.98 8.11 16.79
C ALA A 103 -10.63 8.74 16.42
N ASP A 104 -9.66 7.93 15.96
CA ASP A 104 -8.36 8.42 15.51
C ASP A 104 -8.46 9.02 14.09
N THR A 105 -7.57 9.95 13.73
CA THR A 105 -7.60 10.58 12.40
C THR A 105 -7.12 9.64 11.29
N THR A 106 -6.33 8.62 11.62
CA THR A 106 -5.66 7.72 10.67
C THR A 106 -6.62 6.92 9.79
N PRO A 107 -7.64 6.22 10.33
CA PRO A 107 -8.61 5.50 9.49
C PRO A 107 -9.43 6.42 8.60
N TRP A 108 -9.76 7.62 9.07
CA TRP A 108 -10.51 8.60 8.30
C TRP A 108 -9.67 9.29 7.22
N PHE A 109 -8.36 9.42 7.43
CA PHE A 109 -7.45 9.76 6.35
C PHE A 109 -7.46 8.69 5.25
N LEU A 110 -7.42 7.41 5.64
CA LEU A 110 -7.53 6.30 4.69
C LEU A 110 -8.87 6.32 3.93
N PHE A 111 -9.98 6.65 4.58
CA PHE A 111 -11.26 6.86 3.90
C PHE A 111 -11.16 7.96 2.82
N GLY A 112 -10.57 9.11 3.18
CA GLY A 112 -10.29 10.19 2.22
C GLY A 112 -9.46 9.68 1.04
N ALA A 113 -8.37 8.97 1.29
CA ALA A 113 -7.54 8.37 0.25
C ALA A 113 -8.34 7.42 -0.67
N ILE A 114 -9.21 6.57 -0.12
CA ILE A 114 -10.08 5.71 -0.92
C ILE A 114 -10.99 6.55 -1.84
N CYS A 115 -11.56 7.66 -1.37
CA CYS A 115 -12.33 8.57 -2.21
C CYS A 115 -11.49 9.16 -3.36
N PHE A 116 -10.22 9.52 -3.12
CA PHE A 116 -9.33 9.97 -4.21
C PHE A 116 -9.15 8.90 -5.28
N GLY A 117 -8.90 7.65 -4.86
CA GLY A 117 -8.75 6.52 -5.77
C GLY A 117 -10.00 6.25 -6.61
N LEU A 118 -11.18 6.29 -5.97
CA LEU A 118 -12.45 6.15 -6.65
C LEU A 118 -12.70 7.30 -7.63
N MET A 119 -12.45 8.55 -7.23
CA MET A 119 -12.60 9.73 -8.06
C MET A 119 -11.68 9.69 -9.28
N GLY A 120 -10.40 9.39 -9.09
CA GLY A 120 -9.41 9.28 -10.16
C GLY A 120 -9.73 8.16 -11.15
N SER A 121 -10.30 7.05 -10.66
CA SER A 121 -10.69 5.91 -11.48
C SER A 121 -12.02 6.15 -12.23
N LYS A 122 -13.07 6.60 -11.54
CA LYS A 122 -14.41 6.84 -12.10
C LYS A 122 -14.41 7.95 -13.15
N SER A 123 -13.67 9.03 -12.91
CA SER A 123 -13.57 10.12 -13.88
C SER A 123 -12.85 9.72 -15.18
N GLY A 124 -12.00 8.69 -15.16
CA GLY A 124 -11.08 8.38 -16.26
C GLY A 124 -9.75 9.15 -16.21
N LEU A 125 -9.59 10.06 -15.23
CA LEU A 125 -8.38 10.88 -15.06
C LEU A 125 -7.12 10.03 -14.96
N ALA A 126 -7.13 8.99 -14.11
CA ALA A 126 -5.95 8.14 -13.91
C ALA A 126 -5.51 7.46 -15.23
N ARG A 127 -6.47 6.96 -16.00
CA ARG A 127 -6.22 6.34 -17.32
C ARG A 127 -5.69 7.37 -18.32
N ARG A 128 -6.29 8.56 -18.36
CA ARG A 128 -5.86 9.64 -19.27
C ARG A 128 -4.42 10.08 -18.99
N LEU A 129 -4.10 10.33 -17.72
CA LEU A 129 -2.75 10.72 -17.30
C LEU A 129 -1.72 9.65 -17.66
N ALA A 130 -2.03 8.38 -17.44
CA ALA A 130 -1.16 7.27 -17.83
C ALA A 130 -0.86 7.27 -19.33
N TYR A 131 -1.88 7.37 -20.19
CA TYR A 131 -1.67 7.42 -21.64
C TYR A 131 -0.86 8.65 -22.06
N ILE A 132 -1.11 9.82 -21.45
CA ILE A 132 -0.35 11.05 -21.72
C ILE A 132 1.13 10.87 -21.36
N ILE A 133 1.42 10.34 -20.17
CA ILE A 133 2.79 10.12 -19.69
C ILE A 133 3.52 9.11 -20.58
N MET A 134 2.88 7.97 -20.86
CA MET A 134 3.42 6.93 -21.73
C MET A 134 3.74 7.45 -23.14
N GLN A 135 2.82 8.23 -23.73
CA GLN A 135 3.01 8.83 -25.06
C GLN A 135 4.16 9.83 -25.09
N ARG A 136 4.38 10.59 -24.01
CA ARG A 136 5.43 11.61 -23.92
C ARG A 136 6.83 11.01 -23.77
N ILE A 137 6.97 9.89 -23.06
CA ILE A 137 8.28 9.26 -22.82
C ILE A 137 8.76 8.51 -24.08
N GLY A 138 7.85 7.81 -24.76
CA GLY A 138 8.09 7.21 -26.07
C GLY A 138 7.84 5.70 -26.12
N TYR A 139 8.23 5.10 -27.24
CA TYR A 139 7.63 3.83 -27.70
C TYR A 139 8.60 2.66 -27.81
N SER A 140 9.90 2.88 -27.60
CA SER A 140 10.87 1.77 -27.53
C SER A 140 10.71 1.03 -26.21
N TYR A 141 11.09 -0.25 -26.15
CA TYR A 141 10.95 -1.05 -24.93
C TYR A 141 11.55 -0.38 -23.67
N PRO A 142 12.78 0.18 -23.69
CA PRO A 142 13.28 0.96 -22.55
C PRO A 142 12.40 2.14 -22.17
N ARG A 143 11.87 2.88 -23.15
CA ARG A 143 10.99 4.04 -22.90
C ARG A 143 9.62 3.62 -22.37
N LEU A 144 9.10 2.46 -22.78
CA LEU A 144 7.85 1.92 -22.25
C LEU A 144 8.01 1.48 -20.79
N LEU A 145 9.11 0.79 -20.46
CA LEU A 145 9.39 0.44 -19.05
C LEU A 145 9.51 1.71 -18.19
N LEU A 146 10.27 2.71 -18.66
CA LEU A 146 10.36 3.99 -17.97
C LEU A 146 8.99 4.68 -17.86
N GLY A 147 8.19 4.62 -18.92
CA GLY A 147 6.83 5.12 -18.96
C GLY A 147 5.93 4.49 -17.91
N LEU A 148 5.99 3.16 -17.75
CA LEU A 148 5.23 2.43 -16.73
C LEU A 148 5.65 2.84 -15.32
N ILE A 149 6.97 2.94 -15.09
CA ILE A 149 7.53 3.36 -13.79
C ILE A 149 7.07 4.78 -13.44
N VAL A 150 7.28 5.74 -14.34
CA VAL A 150 6.93 7.16 -14.12
C VAL A 150 5.42 7.34 -13.99
N SER A 151 4.63 6.65 -14.83
CA SER A 151 3.17 6.69 -14.74
C SER A 151 2.71 6.17 -13.38
N ASN A 152 3.25 5.04 -12.94
CA ASN A 152 2.88 4.45 -11.66
C ASN A 152 3.28 5.32 -10.46
N PHE A 153 4.47 5.94 -10.50
CA PHE A 153 4.93 6.91 -9.51
C PHE A 153 3.97 8.11 -9.40
N LEU A 154 3.71 8.78 -10.53
CA LEU A 154 2.83 9.96 -10.56
C LEU A 154 1.38 9.62 -10.18
N LEU A 155 0.90 8.44 -10.58
CA LEU A 155 -0.42 7.96 -10.20
C LEU A 155 -0.54 7.62 -8.72
N THR A 156 0.55 7.49 -7.94
CA THR A 156 0.46 7.28 -6.48
C THR A 156 -0.33 8.39 -5.80
N ALA A 157 -0.13 9.64 -6.22
CA ALA A 157 -0.84 10.80 -5.67
C ALA A 157 -2.31 10.89 -6.15
N VAL A 158 -2.63 10.27 -7.28
CA VAL A 158 -3.96 10.30 -7.92
C VAL A 158 -4.82 9.12 -7.43
N VAL A 159 -4.19 7.95 -7.32
CA VAL A 159 -4.82 6.67 -6.98
C VAL A 159 -4.02 6.04 -5.85
N PRO A 160 -4.35 6.34 -4.58
CA PRO A 160 -3.66 5.84 -3.39
C PRO A 160 -4.01 4.37 -3.07
N SER A 161 -3.99 3.53 -4.11
CA SER A 161 -4.20 2.09 -4.03
C SER A 161 -3.28 1.41 -5.02
N GLY A 162 -2.28 0.68 -4.52
CA GLY A 162 -1.40 -0.13 -5.35
C GLY A 162 -2.17 -1.12 -6.24
N ILE A 163 -3.24 -1.75 -5.72
CA ILE A 163 -4.07 -2.68 -6.51
C ILE A 163 -4.72 -1.96 -7.69
N ALA A 164 -5.38 -0.81 -7.45
CA ALA A 164 -6.04 -0.06 -8.51
C ALA A 164 -5.04 0.43 -9.56
N ARG A 165 -3.87 0.91 -9.14
CA ARG A 165 -2.79 1.31 -10.06
C ARG A 165 -2.30 0.13 -10.89
N VAL A 166 -2.06 -1.03 -10.29
CA VAL A 166 -1.69 -2.26 -11.03
C VAL A 166 -2.75 -2.62 -12.05
N VAL A 167 -4.04 -2.58 -11.70
CA VAL A 167 -5.13 -2.91 -12.64
C VAL A 167 -5.16 -1.94 -13.83
N ILE A 168 -5.04 -0.63 -13.59
CA ILE A 168 -5.01 0.37 -14.66
C ILE A 168 -3.78 0.19 -15.54
N MET A 169 -2.59 0.03 -14.94
CA MET A 169 -1.33 -0.13 -15.69
C MET A 169 -1.27 -1.47 -16.42
N ALA A 170 -1.80 -2.54 -15.84
CA ALA A 170 -1.88 -3.85 -16.47
C ALA A 170 -2.76 -3.78 -17.73
N ALA A 171 -3.91 -3.11 -17.69
CA ALA A 171 -4.75 -2.94 -18.89
C ALA A 171 -4.00 -2.24 -20.04
N ILE A 172 -3.20 -1.21 -19.72
CA ILE A 172 -2.36 -0.52 -20.71
C ILE A 172 -1.24 -1.44 -21.21
N ALA A 173 -0.57 -2.16 -20.31
CA ALA A 173 0.50 -3.09 -20.65
C ALA A 173 0.00 -4.23 -21.55
N MET A 174 -1.16 -4.82 -21.25
CA MET A 174 -1.78 -5.86 -22.09
C MET A 174 -2.11 -5.34 -23.47
N GLY A 175 -2.73 -4.17 -23.59
CA GLY A 175 -3.05 -3.59 -24.90
C GLY A 175 -1.80 -3.24 -25.73
N LEU A 176 -0.71 -2.83 -25.07
CA LEU A 176 0.60 -2.66 -25.72
C LEU A 176 1.17 -3.99 -26.21
N ILE A 177 1.17 -5.03 -25.36
CA ILE A 177 1.65 -6.38 -25.69
C ILE A 177 0.88 -6.95 -26.89
N GLU A 178 -0.43 -6.81 -26.90
CA GLU A 178 -1.29 -7.20 -28.03
C GLU A 178 -0.98 -6.39 -29.29
N ALA A 179 -0.82 -5.07 -29.18
CA ALA A 179 -0.45 -4.21 -30.31
C ALA A 179 0.91 -4.55 -30.91
N PHE A 180 1.86 -5.05 -30.11
CA PHE A 180 3.16 -5.51 -30.57
C PHE A 180 3.14 -6.93 -31.13
N GLY A 181 2.08 -7.70 -30.91
CA GLY A 181 1.99 -9.11 -31.31
C GLY A 181 3.02 -10.00 -30.60
N VAL A 182 3.48 -9.62 -29.40
CA VAL A 182 4.49 -10.40 -28.66
C VAL A 182 3.83 -11.43 -27.74
N ASP A 183 4.48 -12.59 -27.60
CA ASP A 183 3.96 -13.66 -26.74
C ASP A 183 3.90 -13.23 -25.26
N ARG A 184 2.92 -13.76 -24.53
CA ARG A 184 2.75 -13.46 -23.09
C ARG A 184 3.97 -13.87 -22.24
N ARG A 185 4.76 -14.83 -22.70
CA ARG A 185 5.97 -15.33 -22.03
C ARG A 185 7.25 -14.62 -22.50
N SER A 186 7.15 -13.67 -23.42
CA SER A 186 8.28 -12.83 -23.85
C SER A 186 8.86 -12.04 -22.68
N ASN A 187 10.15 -11.75 -22.75
CA ASN A 187 10.87 -10.83 -21.88
C ASN A 187 10.24 -9.43 -21.92
N ILE A 188 9.73 -8.97 -23.07
CA ILE A 188 9.00 -7.70 -23.15
C ILE A 188 7.80 -7.71 -22.20
N ALA A 189 6.94 -8.71 -22.32
CA ALA A 189 5.74 -8.83 -21.49
C ALA A 189 6.10 -9.05 -20.00
N ARG A 190 7.08 -9.92 -19.73
CA ARG A 190 7.63 -10.18 -18.40
C ARG A 190 8.17 -8.91 -17.75
N GLY A 191 9.06 -8.19 -18.41
CA GLY A 191 9.69 -6.99 -17.88
C GLY A 191 8.69 -5.88 -17.61
N MET A 192 7.71 -5.68 -18.49
CA MET A 192 6.60 -4.74 -18.27
C MET A 192 5.80 -5.09 -17.01
N PHE A 193 5.41 -6.36 -16.85
CA PHE A 193 4.59 -6.78 -15.70
C PHE A 193 5.35 -6.84 -14.38
N VAL A 194 6.59 -7.32 -14.37
CA VAL A 194 7.39 -7.35 -13.15
C VAL A 194 7.63 -5.93 -12.63
N ILE A 195 7.99 -5.00 -13.52
CA ILE A 195 8.27 -3.63 -13.10
C ILE A 195 7.00 -2.90 -12.64
N LEU A 196 5.88 -3.03 -13.37
CA LEU A 196 4.65 -2.31 -13.02
C LEU A 196 4.12 -2.75 -11.65
N VAL A 197 4.18 -4.06 -11.36
CA VAL A 197 3.68 -4.63 -10.12
C VAL A 197 4.58 -4.27 -8.94
N TYR A 198 5.89 -4.43 -9.10
CA TYR A 198 6.83 -4.17 -8.01
C TYR A 198 6.87 -2.68 -7.64
N GLN A 199 6.83 -1.79 -8.62
CA GLN A 199 6.84 -0.35 -8.37
C GLN A 199 5.59 0.12 -7.62
N ALA A 200 4.43 -0.47 -7.89
CA ALA A 200 3.19 -0.14 -7.16
C ALA A 200 3.37 -0.36 -5.66
N THR A 201 4.06 -1.43 -5.26
CA THR A 201 4.31 -1.73 -3.85
C THR A 201 5.32 -0.83 -3.16
N ILE A 202 6.34 -0.36 -3.87
CA ILE A 202 7.36 0.52 -3.30
C ILE A 202 6.80 1.93 -3.08
N PHE A 203 6.19 2.52 -4.11
CA PHE A 203 5.75 3.93 -4.06
C PHE A 203 4.62 4.19 -3.07
N ASP A 204 3.81 3.19 -2.71
CA ASP A 204 2.74 3.34 -1.70
C ASP A 204 3.25 3.82 -0.33
N LYS A 205 4.56 3.68 -0.04
CA LYS A 205 5.19 4.07 1.23
C LYS A 205 5.89 5.43 1.17
N MET A 206 6.36 5.80 -0.01
CA MET A 206 7.19 6.98 -0.24
C MET A 206 6.36 8.26 -0.28
N LEU A 207 5.08 8.16 -0.68
CA LEU A 207 4.08 9.20 -0.48
C LEU A 207 3.10 8.77 0.62
N ILE A 208 2.70 9.70 1.49
CA ILE A 208 1.60 9.47 2.43
C ILE A 208 0.29 9.47 1.65
N ALA A 209 -0.03 8.31 1.11
CA ALA A 209 -1.13 8.08 0.19
C ALA A 209 -1.76 6.71 0.47
N GLY A 210 -0.94 5.66 0.46
CA GLY A 210 -1.38 4.29 0.72
C GLY A 210 -1.70 4.02 2.20
N ALA A 211 -2.44 2.93 2.44
CA ALA A 211 -2.82 2.53 3.79
C ALA A 211 -1.62 2.30 4.73
N SER A 212 -0.50 1.76 4.24
CA SER A 212 0.69 1.53 5.06
C SER A 212 1.41 2.82 5.46
N SER A 213 1.63 3.77 4.54
CA SER A 213 2.21 5.08 4.88
C SER A 213 1.29 5.92 5.78
N ILE A 214 -0.02 5.89 5.55
CA ILE A 214 -1.01 6.54 6.43
C ILE A 214 -0.96 5.93 7.84
N THR A 215 -0.95 4.60 7.94
CA THR A 215 -0.85 3.89 9.23
C THR A 215 0.44 4.23 9.95
N ALA A 216 1.57 4.19 9.23
CA ALA A 216 2.87 4.51 9.79
C ALA A 216 2.92 5.93 10.34
N ARG A 217 2.45 6.89 9.54
CA ARG A 217 2.38 8.29 9.93
C ARG A 217 1.58 8.48 11.22
N GLY A 218 0.37 7.91 11.29
CA GLY A 218 -0.48 7.99 12.47
C GLY A 218 0.17 7.39 13.71
N ALA A 219 0.85 6.25 13.56
CA ALA A 219 1.59 5.63 14.65
C ALA A 219 2.79 6.49 15.12
N ILE A 220 3.55 7.06 14.18
CA ILE A 220 4.68 7.94 14.50
C ILE A 220 4.20 9.20 15.24
N GLU A 221 3.14 9.85 14.76
CA GLU A 221 2.59 11.03 15.43
C GLU A 221 2.10 10.72 16.83
N ARG A 222 1.29 9.66 16.95
CA ARG A 222 0.62 9.31 18.21
C ARG A 222 1.59 8.84 19.28
N PHE A 223 2.47 7.90 18.94
CA PHE A 223 3.36 7.27 19.92
C PHE A 223 4.71 7.97 20.03
N GLY A 224 5.19 8.56 18.92
CA GLY A 224 6.40 9.37 18.89
C GLY A 224 6.20 10.78 19.42
N GLN A 225 4.95 11.27 19.49
CA GLN A 225 4.60 12.63 19.93
C GLN A 225 5.32 13.71 19.09
N VAL A 226 5.40 13.49 17.79
CA VAL A 226 6.03 14.39 16.82
C VAL A 226 5.12 14.62 15.62
N ASP A 227 5.10 15.83 15.07
CA ASP A 227 4.32 16.10 13.86
C ASP A 227 4.94 15.44 12.64
N VAL A 228 4.11 14.79 11.82
CA VAL A 228 4.55 14.18 10.55
C VAL A 228 3.90 14.93 9.39
N LEU A 229 4.63 15.93 8.91
CA LEU A 229 4.25 16.70 7.71
C LEU A 229 4.34 15.83 6.46
N TRP A 230 3.34 15.94 5.60
CA TRP A 230 3.30 15.32 4.27
C TRP A 230 4.43 15.84 3.39
N SER A 231 4.67 17.16 3.38
CA SER A 231 5.75 17.77 2.57
C SER A 231 7.12 17.23 2.94
N ARG A 232 7.38 17.09 4.24
CA ARG A 232 8.66 16.61 4.77
C ARG A 232 8.87 15.12 4.51
N TRP A 233 7.81 14.32 4.65
CA TRP A 233 7.83 12.90 4.27
C TRP A 233 8.13 12.74 2.78
N PHE A 234 7.43 13.50 1.92
CA PHE A 234 7.65 13.49 0.49
C PHE A 234 9.08 13.90 0.14
N LEU A 235 9.56 15.02 0.70
CA LEU A 235 10.91 15.52 0.44
C LEU A 235 11.98 14.49 0.85
N ALA A 236 11.79 13.78 1.96
CA ALA A 236 12.71 12.76 2.43
C ALA A 236 12.84 11.55 1.49
N TYR A 237 11.73 11.13 0.86
CA TYR A 237 11.70 9.94 0.01
C TYR A 237 11.87 10.21 -1.48
N VAL A 238 11.53 11.39 -2.01
CA VAL A 238 11.66 11.69 -3.45
C VAL A 238 13.04 11.34 -4.04
N PRO A 239 14.18 11.66 -3.40
CA PRO A 239 15.48 11.24 -3.92
C PRO A 239 15.63 9.71 -3.94
N CYS A 240 15.07 9.03 -2.95
CA CYS A 240 15.03 7.57 -2.90
C CYS A 240 14.22 7.03 -4.08
N ASP A 241 13.04 7.58 -4.34
CA ASP A 241 12.13 7.16 -5.40
C ASP A 241 12.81 7.26 -6.76
N ILE A 242 13.44 8.41 -7.04
CA ILE A 242 14.16 8.64 -8.30
C ILE A 242 15.29 7.61 -8.48
N LEU A 243 16.07 7.34 -7.44
CA LEU A 243 17.16 6.37 -7.50
C LEU A 243 16.64 4.94 -7.70
N VAL A 244 15.61 4.55 -6.95
CA VAL A 244 14.97 3.23 -7.09
C VAL A 244 14.33 3.07 -8.46
N MET A 245 13.69 4.11 -9.00
CA MET A 245 13.14 4.15 -10.36
C MET A 245 14.23 3.88 -11.40
N ILE A 246 15.37 4.56 -11.30
CA ILE A 246 16.49 4.39 -12.24
C ILE A 246 17.05 2.97 -12.13
N VAL A 247 17.30 2.47 -10.92
CA VAL A 247 17.87 1.13 -10.72
C VAL A 247 16.91 0.06 -11.20
N ALA A 248 15.64 0.13 -10.84
CA ALA A 248 14.65 -0.84 -11.26
C ALA A 248 14.42 -0.81 -12.78
N TRP A 249 14.49 0.36 -13.42
CA TRP A 249 14.46 0.49 -14.88
C TRP A 249 15.64 -0.23 -15.53
N ARG A 250 16.87 0.00 -15.04
CA ARG A 250 18.08 -0.66 -15.54
C ARG A 250 18.07 -2.17 -15.27
N LEU A 251 17.59 -2.57 -14.09
CA LEU A 251 17.47 -3.96 -13.70
C LEU A 251 16.49 -4.71 -14.61
N ALA A 252 15.32 -4.13 -14.88
CA ALA A 252 14.34 -4.73 -15.79
C ALA A 252 14.91 -4.89 -17.21
N LEU A 253 15.65 -3.90 -17.71
CA LEU A 253 16.33 -4.00 -19.02
C LEU A 253 17.41 -5.08 -19.07
N TRP A 254 18.17 -5.24 -17.99
CA TRP A 254 19.23 -6.23 -17.91
C TRP A 254 18.68 -7.66 -17.74
N MET A 255 17.64 -7.84 -16.92
CA MET A 255 17.04 -9.15 -16.67
C MET A 255 16.10 -9.62 -17.78
N TYR A 256 15.44 -8.68 -18.46
CA TYR A 256 14.43 -8.95 -19.48
C TYR A 256 14.75 -8.17 -20.76
N PRO A 257 15.87 -8.48 -21.44
CA PRO A 257 16.23 -7.83 -22.70
C PRO A 257 15.17 -8.12 -23.77
N PRO A 258 14.80 -7.11 -24.59
CA PRO A 258 13.73 -7.26 -25.57
C PRO A 258 14.14 -8.21 -26.69
N GLU A 259 13.22 -9.09 -27.12
CA GLU A 259 13.44 -10.01 -28.24
C GLU A 259 13.44 -9.31 -29.59
N ILE A 260 12.71 -8.20 -29.70
CA ILE A 260 12.61 -7.39 -30.91
C ILE A 260 13.09 -5.97 -30.63
N ALA A 261 14.01 -5.48 -31.48
CA ALA A 261 14.64 -4.18 -31.31
C ALA A 261 13.66 -3.01 -31.54
N ALA A 262 12.67 -3.21 -32.41
CA ALA A 262 11.62 -2.24 -32.71
C ALA A 262 10.26 -2.80 -32.30
N LEU A 263 9.46 -1.95 -31.66
CA LEU A 263 8.09 -2.24 -31.25
C LEU A 263 7.11 -1.41 -32.10
N PRO A 264 6.85 -1.82 -33.36
CA PRO A 264 5.92 -1.10 -34.23
C PRO A 264 4.50 -1.13 -33.65
N GLY A 265 3.69 -0.10 -33.93
CA GLY A 265 2.28 -0.04 -33.51
C GLY A 265 2.02 0.53 -32.10
N GLY A 266 3.01 0.59 -31.20
CA GLY A 266 2.80 1.12 -29.84
C GLY A 266 2.42 2.60 -29.81
N ALA A 267 3.00 3.39 -30.71
CA ALA A 267 2.66 4.80 -30.85
C ALA A 267 1.22 5.01 -31.32
N GLU A 268 0.79 4.22 -32.30
CA GLU A 268 -0.56 4.25 -32.86
C GLU A 268 -1.59 3.75 -31.84
N PHE A 269 -1.26 2.70 -31.09
CA PHE A 269 -2.09 2.22 -29.98
C PHE A 269 -2.30 3.31 -28.92
N LEU A 270 -1.24 3.90 -28.37
CA LEU A 270 -1.37 4.92 -27.31
C LEU A 270 -2.09 6.17 -27.80
N ARG A 271 -1.80 6.63 -29.03
CA ARG A 271 -2.53 7.74 -29.67
C ARG A 271 -3.99 7.40 -29.92
N GLY A 272 -4.27 6.19 -30.38
CA GLY A 272 -5.61 5.69 -30.64
C GLY A 272 -6.45 5.64 -29.37
N GLN A 273 -5.90 5.11 -28.28
CA GLN A 273 -6.55 5.10 -26.97
C GLN A 273 -6.84 6.52 -26.47
N LEU A 274 -5.85 7.42 -26.50
CA LEU A 274 -6.04 8.81 -26.06
C LEU A 274 -7.07 9.56 -26.95
N LYS A 275 -7.09 9.30 -28.25
CA LYS A 275 -8.07 9.86 -29.19
C LYS A 275 -9.47 9.30 -28.93
N ALA A 276 -9.59 8.00 -28.63
CA ALA A 276 -10.86 7.35 -28.28
C ALA A 276 -11.44 7.88 -26.97
N MET A 277 -10.59 8.32 -26.03
CA MET A 277 -11.03 9.01 -24.80
C MET A 277 -11.58 10.43 -25.06
N GLY A 278 -11.41 11.00 -26.26
CA GLY A 278 -11.95 12.30 -26.63
C GLY A 278 -11.40 13.47 -25.80
N ARG A 279 -12.18 14.56 -25.75
CA ARG A 279 -11.84 15.77 -24.97
C ARG A 279 -11.96 15.48 -23.47
N TRP A 280 -11.28 16.29 -22.67
CA TRP A 280 -11.40 16.24 -21.21
C TRP A 280 -12.86 16.43 -20.79
N SER A 281 -13.39 15.45 -20.06
CA SER A 281 -14.73 15.53 -19.49
C SER A 281 -14.74 16.44 -18.27
N SER A 282 -15.92 16.97 -17.92
CA SER A 282 -16.09 17.76 -16.70
C SER A 282 -15.71 16.97 -15.44
N ALA A 283 -15.90 15.65 -15.43
CA ALA A 283 -15.51 14.79 -14.31
C ALA A 283 -13.98 14.70 -14.18
N GLU A 284 -13.25 14.59 -15.29
CA GLU A 284 -11.78 14.55 -15.29
C GLU A 284 -11.19 15.88 -14.83
N ILE A 285 -11.76 16.99 -15.28
CA ILE A 285 -11.31 18.33 -14.89
C ILE A 285 -11.55 18.56 -13.39
N LYS A 286 -12.75 18.23 -12.88
CA LYS A 286 -13.06 18.35 -11.45
C LYS A 286 -12.14 17.49 -10.59
N ALA A 287 -11.94 16.22 -10.99
CA ALA A 287 -11.02 15.33 -10.30
C ALA A 287 -9.59 15.90 -10.26
N LEU A 288 -9.10 16.42 -11.40
CA LEU A 288 -7.78 17.03 -11.49
C LEU A 288 -7.66 18.26 -10.59
N VAL A 289 -8.65 19.15 -10.61
CA VAL A 289 -8.67 20.35 -9.76
C VAL A 289 -8.64 19.98 -8.28
N LEU A 290 -9.51 19.05 -7.84
CA LEU A 290 -9.55 18.60 -6.44
C LEU A 290 -8.21 17.97 -6.01
N MET A 291 -7.59 17.18 -6.87
CA MET A 291 -6.27 16.60 -6.59
C MET A 291 -5.16 17.65 -6.53
N LEU A 292 -5.15 18.62 -7.44
CA LEU A 292 -4.16 19.70 -7.43
C LEU A 292 -4.31 20.58 -6.18
N VAL A 293 -5.54 20.84 -5.73
CA VAL A 293 -5.80 21.55 -4.48
C VAL A 293 -5.25 20.74 -3.29
N ALA A 294 -5.53 19.44 -3.22
CA ALA A 294 -5.02 18.59 -2.15
C ALA A 294 -3.48 18.54 -2.11
N ILE A 295 -2.84 18.31 -3.26
CA ILE A 295 -1.38 18.28 -3.38
C ILE A 295 -0.80 19.64 -3.02
N GLY A 296 -1.41 20.75 -3.46
CA GLY A 296 -1.00 22.09 -3.09
C GLY A 296 -0.99 22.29 -1.57
N LEU A 297 -2.10 21.94 -0.91
CA LEU A 297 -2.21 22.02 0.56
C LEU A 297 -1.22 21.10 1.28
N TRP A 298 -1.01 19.87 0.80
CA TRP A 298 -0.04 18.96 1.43
C TRP A 298 1.41 19.42 1.24
N VAL A 299 1.77 19.95 0.08
CA VAL A 299 3.13 20.45 -0.17
C VAL A 299 3.40 21.71 0.65
N THR A 300 2.39 22.53 0.94
CA THR A 300 2.52 23.75 1.76
C THR A 300 2.21 23.56 3.25
N ASP A 301 2.11 22.32 3.73
CA ASP A 301 1.71 22.05 5.12
C ASP A 301 2.70 22.57 6.17
N PHE A 302 3.96 22.80 5.78
CA PHE A 302 4.97 23.48 6.59
C PHE A 302 4.68 24.98 6.82
N VAL A 303 3.74 25.59 6.07
CA VAL A 303 3.33 26.99 6.23
C VAL A 303 2.10 27.10 7.12
N HIS A 304 1.06 26.31 6.85
CA HIS A 304 -0.23 26.44 7.52
C HIS A 304 -0.47 25.40 8.64
N HIS A 305 0.38 24.37 8.74
CA HIS A 305 0.31 23.32 9.76
C HIS A 305 -1.07 22.65 9.88
N ILE A 306 -1.81 22.58 8.76
CA ILE A 306 -3.10 21.88 8.72
C ILE A 306 -2.77 20.38 8.65
N PRO A 307 -3.29 19.55 9.57
CA PRO A 307 -2.98 18.13 9.58
C PRO A 307 -3.31 17.48 8.23
N PRO A 308 -2.40 16.68 7.63
CA PRO A 308 -2.69 16.02 6.37
C PRO A 308 -3.97 15.14 6.35
N PRO A 309 -4.46 14.52 7.46
CA PRO A 309 -5.73 13.79 7.46
C PRO A 309 -6.91 14.71 7.19
N MET A 310 -6.86 15.95 7.69
CA MET A 310 -7.92 16.93 7.52
C MET A 310 -8.07 17.32 6.06
N ILE A 311 -6.94 17.52 5.37
CA ILE A 311 -6.92 17.81 3.92
C ILE A 311 -7.45 16.59 3.15
N GLY A 312 -6.91 15.38 3.43
CA GLY A 312 -7.30 14.16 2.71
C GLY A 312 -8.78 13.81 2.89
N LEU A 313 -9.28 13.85 4.13
CA LEU A 313 -10.69 13.62 4.43
C LEU A 313 -11.57 14.73 3.84
N GLY A 314 -11.18 16.00 4.01
CA GLY A 314 -11.94 17.15 3.51
C GLY A 314 -12.13 17.12 2.00
N ILE A 315 -11.06 16.92 1.23
CA ILE A 315 -11.14 16.80 -0.23
C ILE A 315 -11.87 15.51 -0.63
N GLY A 316 -11.66 14.41 0.08
CA GLY A 316 -12.40 13.16 -0.13
C GLY A 316 -13.91 13.35 0.02
N LEU A 317 -14.36 14.05 1.06
CA LEU A 317 -15.76 14.39 1.27
C LEU A 317 -16.29 15.39 0.22
N LEU A 318 -15.51 16.41 -0.14
CA LEU A 318 -15.86 17.32 -1.23
C LEU A 318 -16.08 16.58 -2.55
N SER A 319 -15.31 15.53 -2.81
CA SER A 319 -15.49 14.68 -4.01
C SER A 319 -16.85 13.97 -4.05
N LEU A 320 -17.53 13.80 -2.90
CA LEU A 320 -18.86 13.20 -2.76
C LEU A 320 -20.00 14.22 -2.74
N THR A 321 -19.69 15.53 -2.70
CA THR A 321 -20.73 16.56 -2.64
C THR A 321 -21.42 16.76 -4.00
N PRO A 322 -22.74 17.04 -4.02
CA PRO A 322 -23.43 17.36 -5.27
C PRO A 322 -22.81 18.57 -5.98
N ARG A 323 -22.81 18.56 -7.32
CA ARG A 323 -22.32 19.63 -8.22
C ARG A 323 -20.81 19.87 -8.21
N ILE A 324 -20.14 19.83 -7.07
CA ILE A 324 -18.68 20.00 -6.96
C ILE A 324 -17.97 18.67 -7.15
N GLY A 325 -18.48 17.62 -6.51
CA GLY A 325 -17.92 16.29 -6.51
C GLY A 325 -18.01 15.56 -7.85
N VAL A 326 -17.22 14.50 -7.94
CA VAL A 326 -17.18 13.54 -9.05
C VAL A 326 -17.86 12.23 -8.66
N LEU A 327 -17.91 11.96 -7.36
CA LEU A 327 -18.51 10.78 -6.77
C LEU A 327 -19.95 11.06 -6.32
N ASP A 328 -20.73 9.99 -6.24
CA ASP A 328 -22.10 9.98 -5.74
C ASP A 328 -22.26 9.01 -4.57
N ALA A 329 -23.47 8.98 -3.99
CA ALA A 329 -23.78 8.11 -2.87
C ALA A 329 -23.69 6.61 -3.22
N GLU A 330 -23.84 6.22 -4.48
CA GLU A 330 -23.63 4.84 -4.88
C GLU A 330 -22.16 4.45 -4.85
N ASP A 331 -21.26 5.35 -5.24
CA ASP A 331 -19.83 5.11 -5.13
C ASP A 331 -19.42 4.92 -3.67
N ALA A 332 -19.95 5.75 -2.77
CA ALA A 332 -19.72 5.61 -1.33
C ALA A 332 -20.23 4.27 -0.79
N ARG A 333 -21.35 3.74 -1.30
CA ARG A 333 -21.87 2.40 -0.95
C ARG A 333 -20.97 1.27 -1.44
N LYS A 334 -20.19 1.48 -2.49
CA LYS A 334 -19.26 0.49 -3.07
C LYS A 334 -17.88 0.52 -2.44
N VAL A 335 -17.61 1.48 -1.54
CA VAL A 335 -16.36 1.54 -0.78
C VAL A 335 -16.20 0.26 0.04
N ASN A 336 -15.02 -0.35 -0.03
CA ASN A 336 -14.64 -1.38 0.92
C ASN A 336 -14.20 -0.70 2.23
N TYR A 337 -15.02 -0.77 3.27
CA TYR A 337 -14.75 -0.18 4.58
C TYR A 337 -13.85 -1.06 5.46
N LEU A 338 -13.61 -2.32 5.10
CA LEU A 338 -12.85 -3.25 5.91
C LEU A 338 -11.39 -2.82 6.17
N PRO A 339 -10.66 -2.22 5.21
CA PRO A 339 -9.34 -1.64 5.48
C PRO A 339 -9.37 -0.51 6.50
N ILE A 340 -10.43 0.30 6.52
CA ILE A 340 -10.60 1.39 7.50
C ILE A 340 -10.81 0.78 8.89
N PHE A 341 -11.69 -0.22 9.00
CA PHE A 341 -11.94 -0.92 10.26
C PHE A 341 -10.72 -1.64 10.78
N PHE A 342 -9.91 -2.20 9.88
CA PHE A 342 -8.65 -2.83 10.22
C PHE A 342 -7.64 -1.84 10.81
N VAL A 343 -7.43 -0.68 10.15
CA VAL A 343 -6.54 0.37 10.69
C VAL A 343 -7.06 0.90 12.03
N ALA A 344 -8.37 1.10 12.17
CA ALA A 344 -8.98 1.50 13.43
C ALA A 344 -8.78 0.46 14.54
N ALA A 345 -9.02 -0.82 14.24
CA ALA A 345 -8.82 -1.91 15.20
C ALA A 345 -7.35 -2.10 15.57
N ALA A 346 -6.43 -1.88 14.65
CA ALA A 346 -5.00 -1.89 14.89
C ALA A 346 -4.56 -0.79 15.87
N VAL A 347 -5.07 0.44 15.71
CA VAL A 347 -4.84 1.52 16.70
C VAL A 347 -5.47 1.16 18.06
N GLY A 348 -6.68 0.57 18.06
CA GLY A 348 -7.35 0.09 19.26
C GLY A 348 -6.55 -0.97 20.01
N LEU A 349 -6.09 -2.01 19.31
CA LEU A 349 -5.19 -3.05 19.79
C LEU A 349 -3.97 -2.43 20.50
N THR A 350 -3.28 -1.51 19.84
CA THR A 350 -2.09 -0.88 20.42
C THR A 350 -2.43 -0.11 21.70
N ASN A 351 -3.52 0.66 21.74
CA ASN A 351 -3.90 1.39 22.94
C ASN A 351 -4.23 0.45 24.12
N VAL A 352 -4.85 -0.71 23.83
CA VAL A 352 -5.07 -1.74 24.86
C VAL A 352 -3.74 -2.31 25.36
N LEU A 353 -2.79 -2.61 24.46
CA LEU A 353 -1.46 -3.09 24.85
C LEU A 353 -0.70 -2.08 25.71
N VAL A 354 -0.77 -0.78 25.38
CA VAL A 354 -0.17 0.29 26.18
C VAL A 354 -0.85 0.37 27.56
N GLN A 355 -2.19 0.41 27.61
CA GLN A 355 -2.92 0.56 28.88
C GLN A 355 -2.68 -0.63 29.83
N THR A 356 -2.54 -1.83 29.28
CA THR A 356 -2.30 -3.05 30.06
C THR A 356 -0.82 -3.31 30.36
N LYS A 357 0.09 -2.45 29.90
CA LYS A 357 1.56 -2.68 29.95
C LYS A 357 2.00 -3.97 29.23
N ALA A 358 1.11 -4.61 28.48
CA ALA A 358 1.44 -5.75 27.62
C ALA A 358 2.42 -5.35 26.52
N LEU A 359 2.39 -4.09 26.08
CA LEU A 359 3.32 -3.58 25.09
C LEU A 359 4.77 -3.75 25.58
N ASP A 360 5.07 -3.44 26.85
CA ASP A 360 6.41 -3.50 27.44
C ASP A 360 7.01 -4.92 27.41
N ILE A 361 6.16 -5.93 27.52
CA ILE A 361 6.55 -7.34 27.45
C ILE A 361 6.96 -7.72 26.02
N VAL A 362 6.26 -7.19 25.01
CA VAL A 362 6.62 -7.39 23.60
C VAL A 362 7.85 -6.56 23.23
N THR A 363 7.97 -5.33 23.76
CA THR A 363 9.08 -4.41 23.47
C THR A 363 10.42 -4.95 23.98
N SER A 364 10.44 -5.48 25.21
CA SER A 364 11.60 -6.12 25.83
C SER A 364 11.99 -7.45 25.16
N GLY A 365 11.10 -8.10 24.41
CA GLY A 365 11.51 -9.25 23.60
C GLY A 365 12.08 -8.86 22.23
N LEU A 366 11.35 -8.01 21.51
CA LEU A 366 11.56 -7.80 20.07
C LEU A 366 12.72 -6.86 19.74
N PHE A 367 12.98 -5.85 20.58
CA PHE A 367 13.97 -4.81 20.29
C PHE A 367 15.21 -4.83 21.20
N GLU A 368 15.23 -5.63 22.28
CA GLU A 368 16.42 -5.77 23.15
C GLU A 368 17.68 -6.12 22.36
N TRP A 369 17.57 -7.03 21.39
CA TRP A 369 18.70 -7.40 20.55
C TRP A 369 19.16 -6.25 19.64
N MET A 370 18.26 -5.34 19.25
CA MET A 370 18.59 -4.18 18.42
C MET A 370 19.24 -3.06 19.24
N LYS A 371 18.90 -2.92 20.53
CA LYS A 371 19.41 -1.86 21.41
C LYS A 371 20.92 -1.64 21.33
N PRO A 372 21.79 -2.67 21.46
CA PRO A 372 23.24 -2.46 21.38
C PRO A 372 23.73 -2.04 19.99
N HIS A 373 22.91 -2.20 18.95
CA HIS A 373 23.29 -1.96 17.57
C HIS A 373 22.71 -0.67 16.97
N ILE A 374 21.74 -0.01 17.64
CA ILE A 374 21.23 1.32 17.27
C ILE A 374 22.25 2.38 17.74
N THR A 375 23.43 2.39 17.14
CA THR A 375 24.54 3.30 17.43
C THR A 375 24.93 4.04 16.15
N GLY A 376 25.08 5.36 16.16
CA GLY A 376 25.41 6.10 14.92
C GLY A 376 24.31 6.01 13.83
N SER A 377 24.40 6.79 12.74
CA SER A 377 23.33 6.86 11.72
C SER A 377 23.32 5.60 10.89
N ILE A 378 24.51 5.20 10.44
CA ILE A 378 24.68 4.16 9.43
C ILE A 378 24.25 2.83 10.01
N TRP A 379 24.78 2.47 11.19
CA TRP A 379 24.41 1.22 11.86
C TRP A 379 22.95 1.20 12.30
N SER A 380 22.42 2.28 12.88
CA SER A 380 20.98 2.37 13.19
C SER A 380 20.11 2.17 11.95
N THR A 381 20.46 2.82 10.83
CA THR A 381 19.72 2.69 9.56
C THR A 381 19.77 1.24 9.06
N MET A 382 20.95 0.62 9.07
CA MET A 382 21.14 -0.77 8.63
C MET A 382 20.28 -1.74 9.47
N ILE A 383 20.37 -1.61 10.80
CA ILE A 383 19.70 -2.50 11.74
C ILE A 383 18.20 -2.32 11.67
N LEU A 384 17.69 -1.09 11.70
CA LEU A 384 16.26 -0.79 11.60
C LEU A 384 15.68 -1.29 10.27
N TYR A 385 16.39 -1.05 9.16
CA TYR A 385 15.93 -1.46 7.84
C TYR A 385 15.83 -2.98 7.70
N TRP A 386 16.90 -3.72 8.00
CA TRP A 386 16.89 -5.19 7.83
C TRP A 386 16.01 -5.89 8.87
N SER A 387 15.88 -5.32 10.06
CA SER A 387 14.95 -5.83 11.07
C SER A 387 13.50 -5.65 10.63
N ALA A 388 13.14 -4.48 10.12
CA ALA A 388 11.81 -4.23 9.56
C ALA A 388 11.52 -5.15 8.36
N PHE A 389 12.51 -5.33 7.47
CA PHE A 389 12.40 -6.22 6.32
C PHE A 389 12.17 -7.68 6.74
N ALA A 390 12.97 -8.19 7.68
CA ALA A 390 12.81 -9.54 8.20
C ALA A 390 11.48 -9.71 8.94
N TYR A 391 11.08 -8.72 9.73
CA TYR A 391 9.80 -8.73 10.45
C TYR A 391 8.62 -8.73 9.47
N HIS A 392 8.72 -7.98 8.36
CA HIS A 392 7.71 -7.98 7.32
C HIS A 392 7.55 -9.35 6.65
N ILE A 393 8.66 -10.04 6.34
CA ILE A 393 8.62 -11.39 5.78
C ILE A 393 7.85 -12.34 6.70
N VAL A 394 8.06 -12.23 8.02
CA VAL A 394 7.38 -13.08 9.01
C VAL A 394 5.88 -12.77 9.09
N ILE A 395 5.50 -11.49 9.14
CA ILE A 395 4.10 -11.08 9.31
C ILE A 395 3.32 -11.18 7.99
N GLY A 396 3.96 -10.97 6.84
CA GLY A 396 3.35 -11.03 5.51
C GLY A 396 2.32 -9.93 5.23
N ASN A 397 2.14 -8.97 6.14
CA ASN A 397 1.18 -7.87 6.01
C ASN A 397 1.78 -6.58 6.59
N GLU A 398 2.01 -5.60 5.71
CA GLU A 398 2.63 -4.31 6.05
C GLU A 398 1.90 -3.56 7.16
N ILE A 399 0.58 -3.44 7.07
CA ILE A 399 -0.19 -2.61 7.99
C ILE A 399 -0.20 -3.26 9.37
N ALA A 400 -0.37 -4.59 9.43
CA ALA A 400 -0.27 -5.35 10.67
C ALA A 400 1.12 -5.16 11.29
N MET A 401 2.18 -5.34 10.50
CA MET A 401 3.55 -5.15 10.92
C MET A 401 3.77 -3.75 11.49
N LEU A 402 3.40 -2.69 10.77
CA LEU A 402 3.59 -1.30 11.20
C LEU A 402 2.79 -0.99 12.47
N SER A 403 1.55 -1.47 12.54
CA SER A 403 0.67 -1.22 13.69
C SER A 403 1.17 -1.87 14.98
N THR A 404 1.79 -3.05 14.89
CA THR A 404 2.31 -3.76 16.07
C THR A 404 3.69 -3.27 16.49
N SER A 405 4.54 -2.85 15.54
CA SER A 405 5.95 -2.53 15.82
C SER A 405 6.26 -1.05 15.96
N LEU A 406 5.59 -0.14 15.24
CA LEU A 406 5.88 1.29 15.37
C LEU A 406 5.60 1.84 16.77
N PRO A 407 4.51 1.49 17.48
CA PRO A 407 4.28 1.99 18.84
C PRO A 407 5.43 1.64 19.78
N ILE A 408 5.96 0.43 19.62
CA ILE A 408 7.12 -0.08 20.36
C ILE A 408 8.36 0.73 20.02
N LEU A 409 8.65 0.88 18.73
CA LEU A 409 9.81 1.62 18.26
C LEU A 409 9.75 3.10 18.68
N MET A 410 8.56 3.70 18.70
CA MET A 410 8.36 5.08 19.13
C MET A 410 8.54 5.25 20.64
N ALA A 411 8.05 4.31 21.45
CA ALA A 411 8.30 4.31 22.89
C ALA A 411 9.80 4.21 23.19
N TYR A 412 10.50 3.30 22.49
CA TYR A 412 11.95 3.17 22.58
C TYR A 412 12.68 4.46 22.18
N ALA A 413 12.29 5.06 21.05
CA ALA A 413 12.88 6.31 20.56
C ALA A 413 12.77 7.42 21.62
N ARG A 414 11.60 7.55 22.25
CA ARG A 414 11.36 8.54 23.31
C ARG A 414 12.17 8.28 24.57
N GLU A 415 12.24 7.03 25.02
CA GLU A 415 13.01 6.64 26.21
C GLU A 415 14.51 6.94 26.05
N HIS A 416 15.03 6.81 24.82
CA HIS A 416 16.44 6.98 24.51
C HIS A 416 16.76 8.33 23.84
N ALA A 417 15.82 9.29 23.87
CA ALA A 417 15.96 10.61 23.26
C ALA A 417 16.41 10.59 21.79
N MET A 418 15.96 9.59 21.02
CA MET A 418 16.17 9.48 19.58
C MET A 418 14.99 10.09 18.82
N ASN A 419 15.24 10.62 17.63
CA ASN A 419 14.19 11.19 16.78
C ASN A 419 13.17 10.11 16.30
N PRO A 420 11.90 10.17 16.77
CA PRO A 420 10.89 9.17 16.41
C PRO A 420 10.53 9.20 14.93
N LEU A 421 10.55 10.36 14.28
CA LEU A 421 10.28 10.51 12.86
C LEU A 421 11.32 9.74 12.03
N THR A 422 12.61 9.93 12.32
CA THR A 422 13.71 9.25 11.62
C THR A 422 13.61 7.74 11.74
N LEU A 423 13.44 7.22 12.97
CA LEU A 423 13.34 5.78 13.23
C LEU A 423 12.09 5.18 12.57
N GLY A 424 10.95 5.84 12.71
CA GLY A 424 9.68 5.39 12.16
C GLY A 424 9.67 5.37 10.64
N MET A 425 10.29 6.35 9.99
CA MET A 425 10.43 6.41 8.54
C MET A 425 11.37 5.30 8.01
N ILE A 426 12.52 5.05 8.65
CA ILE A 426 13.38 3.92 8.25
C ILE A 426 12.63 2.59 8.37
N TRP A 427 11.96 2.38 9.50
CA TRP A 427 11.20 1.16 9.75
C TRP A 427 10.06 0.96 8.75
N THR A 428 9.33 2.02 8.44
CA THR A 428 8.27 2.01 7.43
C THR A 428 8.78 1.64 6.06
N PHE A 429 9.94 2.20 5.69
CA PHE A 429 10.55 1.92 4.40
C PHE A 429 11.13 0.50 4.31
N GLY A 430 11.64 -0.05 5.40
CA GLY A 430 12.11 -1.44 5.47
C GLY A 430 11.01 -2.48 5.21
N ALA A 431 9.75 -2.12 5.41
CA ALA A 431 8.58 -2.93 5.01
C ALA A 431 8.28 -2.88 3.50
N GLY A 432 8.99 -2.03 2.75
CA GLY A 432 8.77 -1.71 1.34
C GLY A 432 9.13 -2.83 0.37
N PRO A 433 10.40 -3.22 0.34
CA PRO A 433 10.87 -4.29 -0.51
C PRO A 433 10.25 -5.63 -0.11
N LYS A 434 9.98 -6.44 -1.12
CA LYS A 434 9.38 -7.77 -0.98
C LYS A 434 10.11 -8.76 -1.83
N ILE A 435 10.22 -10.00 -1.37
CA ILE A 435 10.83 -11.10 -2.12
C ILE A 435 9.76 -12.13 -2.49
N PHE A 436 8.74 -12.29 -1.66
CA PHE A 436 7.68 -13.27 -1.82
C PHE A 436 6.33 -12.62 -2.14
N MET A 437 5.50 -13.34 -2.89
CA MET A 437 4.18 -12.85 -3.34
C MET A 437 3.19 -12.62 -2.19
N TYR A 438 3.25 -13.47 -1.16
CA TYR A 438 2.28 -13.42 -0.05
C TYR A 438 2.40 -12.14 0.77
N GLU A 439 3.55 -11.47 0.72
CA GLU A 439 3.82 -10.23 1.45
C GLU A 439 2.92 -9.06 1.00
N SER A 440 2.16 -9.21 -0.10
CA SER A 440 1.26 -8.16 -0.55
C SER A 440 0.17 -8.64 -1.50
N ALA A 441 -1.07 -8.22 -1.20
CA ALA A 441 -2.18 -8.38 -2.13
C ALA A 441 -1.91 -7.74 -3.51
N VAL A 442 -1.14 -6.64 -3.57
CA VAL A 442 -0.74 -6.00 -4.83
C VAL A 442 0.09 -6.94 -5.70
N LEU A 443 1.05 -7.66 -5.09
CA LEU A 443 1.87 -8.64 -5.81
C LEU A 443 1.03 -9.82 -6.29
N VAL A 444 0.11 -10.31 -5.46
CA VAL A 444 -0.82 -11.41 -5.82
C VAL A 444 -1.70 -11.04 -7.01
N VAL A 445 -2.31 -9.85 -7.00
CA VAL A 445 -3.11 -9.35 -8.13
C VAL A 445 -2.26 -9.23 -9.38
N GLY A 446 -1.05 -8.66 -9.27
CA GLY A 446 -0.11 -8.59 -10.37
C GLY A 446 0.24 -9.96 -10.95
N TYR A 447 0.51 -10.94 -10.07
CA TYR A 447 0.84 -12.31 -10.45
C TYR A 447 -0.32 -13.03 -11.13
N SER A 448 -1.57 -12.75 -10.76
CA SER A 448 -2.75 -13.39 -11.37
C SER A 448 -2.90 -13.12 -12.88
N TYR A 449 -2.24 -12.08 -13.42
CA TYR A 449 -2.21 -11.85 -14.86
C TYR A 449 -1.33 -12.86 -15.63
N GLY A 450 -0.47 -13.62 -14.95
CA GLY A 450 0.27 -14.75 -15.53
C GLY A 450 1.40 -14.37 -16.49
N TYR A 451 1.92 -13.14 -16.42
CA TYR A 451 3.01 -12.67 -17.29
C TYR A 451 4.41 -12.91 -16.72
N PHE A 452 4.54 -13.20 -15.43
CA PHE A 452 5.83 -13.43 -14.77
C PHE A 452 5.71 -14.52 -13.70
N THR A 453 6.85 -15.05 -13.27
CA THR A 453 6.92 -16.18 -12.33
C THR A 453 7.30 -15.73 -10.92
N ASN A 454 7.08 -16.59 -9.92
CA ASN A 454 7.59 -16.36 -8.56
C ASN A 454 9.12 -16.12 -8.55
N ARG A 455 9.87 -16.81 -9.41
CA ARG A 455 11.33 -16.66 -9.51
C ARG A 455 11.72 -15.27 -10.02
N ASP A 456 10.94 -14.69 -10.92
CA ASP A 456 11.14 -13.33 -11.41
C ASP A 456 11.00 -12.32 -10.26
N MET A 457 9.93 -12.47 -9.48
CA MET A 457 9.67 -11.64 -8.30
C MET A 457 10.77 -11.78 -7.25
N MET A 458 11.20 -13.01 -6.94
CA MET A 458 12.28 -13.22 -5.96
C MET A 458 13.59 -12.55 -6.37
N LYS A 459 13.97 -12.63 -7.66
CA LYS A 459 15.20 -12.02 -8.17
C LYS A 459 15.15 -10.49 -8.11
N VAL A 460 14.08 -9.91 -8.67
CA VAL A 460 13.90 -8.44 -8.66
C VAL A 460 13.76 -7.94 -7.22
N GLY A 461 12.99 -8.66 -6.42
CA GLY A 461 12.78 -8.41 -5.01
C GLY A 461 14.07 -8.38 -4.21
N ALA A 462 14.90 -9.43 -4.32
CA ALA A 462 16.17 -9.51 -3.60
C ALA A 462 17.13 -8.39 -3.99
N VAL A 463 17.27 -8.11 -5.29
CA VAL A 463 18.15 -7.02 -5.76
C VAL A 463 17.64 -5.68 -5.26
N LEU A 464 16.35 -5.39 -5.43
CA LEU A 464 15.78 -4.11 -5.02
C LEU A 464 15.78 -3.95 -3.51
N SER A 465 15.67 -5.01 -2.72
CA SER A 465 15.81 -4.98 -1.25
C SER A 465 17.20 -4.54 -0.80
N VAL A 466 18.26 -5.00 -1.49
CA VAL A 466 19.63 -4.55 -1.19
C VAL A 466 19.85 -3.13 -1.67
N VAL A 467 19.39 -2.79 -2.88
CA VAL A 467 19.55 -1.44 -3.46
C VAL A 467 18.88 -0.38 -2.60
N THR A 468 17.64 -0.63 -2.19
CA THR A 468 16.88 0.29 -1.32
C THR A 468 17.54 0.47 0.05
N ALA A 469 18.11 -0.60 0.62
CA ALA A 469 18.93 -0.51 1.83
C ALA A 469 20.13 0.44 1.62
N LEU A 470 20.90 0.22 0.54
CA LEU A 470 22.08 1.04 0.21
C LEU A 470 21.72 2.51 -0.02
N ILE A 471 20.60 2.78 -0.70
CA ILE A 471 20.12 4.15 -0.91
C ILE A 471 19.78 4.80 0.42
N LEU A 472 19.05 4.12 1.32
CA LEU A 472 18.75 4.68 2.64
C LEU A 472 20.01 4.91 3.49
N LEU A 473 20.98 3.99 3.44
CA LEU A 473 22.26 4.16 4.14
C LEU A 473 23.03 5.41 3.71
N LEU A 474 22.78 5.91 2.50
CA LEU A 474 23.33 7.16 2.02
C LEU A 474 22.44 8.36 2.41
N LEU A 475 21.13 8.26 2.16
CA LEU A 475 20.21 9.39 2.34
C LEU A 475 19.96 9.75 3.80
N VAL A 476 19.82 8.76 4.69
CA VAL A 476 19.54 9.01 6.11
C VAL A 476 20.66 9.80 6.81
N PRO A 477 21.96 9.47 6.67
CA PRO A 477 23.02 10.26 7.28
C PRO A 477 23.32 11.58 6.55
N LEU A 478 23.18 11.63 5.22
CA LEU A 478 23.69 12.76 4.43
C LEU A 478 22.61 13.77 4.03
N TYR A 479 21.42 13.30 3.67
CA TYR A 479 20.36 14.14 3.10
C TYR A 479 19.30 14.52 4.14
N TRP A 480 18.84 13.57 4.95
CA TRP A 480 17.78 13.81 5.94
C TRP A 480 18.11 14.93 6.94
N PRO A 481 19.35 15.06 7.45
CA PRO A 481 19.71 16.19 8.31
C PRO A 481 19.62 17.55 7.61
N LEU A 482 19.89 17.62 6.30
CA LEU A 482 19.82 18.86 5.52
C LEU A 482 18.39 19.39 5.38
N ILE A 483 17.41 18.49 5.38
CA ILE A 483 15.98 18.82 5.36
C ILE A 483 15.37 18.83 6.77
N GLY A 484 16.22 18.93 7.79
CA GLY A 484 15.86 19.07 9.20
C GLY A 484 15.47 17.77 9.90
N ILE A 485 15.41 16.61 9.20
CA ILE A 485 15.17 15.28 9.81
C ILE A 485 16.48 14.82 10.46
N THR A 486 16.72 15.31 11.67
CA THR A 486 17.91 14.98 12.46
C THR A 486 17.69 13.77 13.36
N ARG A 487 18.76 13.31 14.03
CA ARG A 487 18.65 12.28 15.08
C ARG A 487 18.07 12.82 16.37
#